data_AF-A0A382I5K9-F1
#
_entry.id   AF-A0A382I5K9-F1
#
_cell.length_a   1.000
_cell.length_b   1.000
_cell.length_c   1.000
_cell.angle_alpha   90.00
_cell.angle_beta   90.00
_cell.angle_gamma   90.00
#
_symmetry.space_group_name_H-M   'P 1'
#
loop_
_entity.id
_entity.type
_entity.pdbx_description
1 polymer ?
#
loop_
_entity_poly.entity_id
_entity_poly.type
_entity_poly.pdbx_seq_one_letter_code
_entity_poly.pdbx_strand_id
1 'polypeptide(L)'
;MTDAIIKTYEITSHPLVQISYKLKKFVDFVGSKGAYFILPLIAFTMIDVFGRKLTNTAFDFQLFLVENVSSYFQSTMLQELEWHSHTVLFSLVLGYGFTHNRH
;
A
#
# COMPACT_ATOMS: atom_id res chain seq x y z
N MET A 1 -3.15 -34.62 -23.85
CA MET A 1 -3.76 -33.37 -23.33
C MET A 1 -4.75 -33.61 -22.19
N THR A 2 -5.12 -34.86 -21.89
CA THR A 2 -5.90 -35.26 -20.71
C THR A 2 -5.04 -35.53 -19.48
N ASP A 3 -3.79 -35.99 -19.63
CA ASP A 3 -2.93 -36.40 -18.51
C ASP A 3 -2.41 -35.25 -17.63
N ALA A 4 -2.23 -34.04 -18.20
CA ALA A 4 -1.79 -32.87 -17.43
C ALA A 4 -2.89 -32.30 -16.52
N ILE A 5 -4.16 -32.42 -16.94
CA ILE A 5 -5.31 -31.99 -16.15
C ILE A 5 -5.56 -32.98 -15.01
N ILE A 6 -5.39 -34.28 -15.27
CA ILE A 6 -5.55 -35.35 -14.26
C ILE A 6 -4.49 -35.27 -13.16
N LYS A 7 -3.23 -34.94 -13.50
CA LYS A 7 -2.17 -34.72 -12.49
C LYS A 7 -2.44 -33.53 -11.56
N THR A 8 -3.29 -32.60 -12.00
CA THR A 8 -3.76 -31.44 -11.22
C THR A 8 -5.03 -31.76 -10.42
N TYR A 9 -5.63 -32.94 -10.54
CA TYR A 9 -6.72 -33.39 -9.66
C TYR A 9 -6.22 -34.31 -8.53
N GLU A 10 -5.03 -34.89 -8.70
CA GLU A 10 -4.22 -35.50 -7.65
C GLU A 10 -3.55 -34.45 -6.73
N ILE A 11 -4.19 -33.29 -6.55
CA ILE A 11 -3.85 -32.28 -5.54
C ILE A 11 -4.12 -32.89 -4.17
N THR A 12 -3.09 -33.58 -3.72
CA THR A 12 -2.67 -33.92 -2.38
C THR A 12 -3.58 -33.38 -1.28
N SER A 13 -4.24 -34.31 -0.58
CA SER A 13 -4.90 -34.17 0.72
C SER A 13 -3.93 -33.79 1.86
N HIS A 14 -2.77 -33.20 1.56
CA HIS A 14 -1.81 -32.74 2.57
C HIS A 14 -2.17 -31.32 3.03
N PRO A 15 -2.35 -31.11 4.34
CA PRO A 15 -2.74 -29.81 4.90
C PRO A 15 -1.75 -28.69 4.54
N LEU A 16 -0.46 -29.01 4.40
CA LEU A 16 0.61 -28.07 4.06
C LEU A 16 0.41 -27.42 2.68
N VAL A 17 -0.04 -28.19 1.68
CA VAL A 17 -0.25 -27.70 0.32
C VAL A 17 -1.47 -26.76 0.28
N GLN A 18 -2.53 -27.09 1.01
CA GLN A 18 -3.69 -26.20 1.11
C GLN A 18 -3.38 -24.89 1.82
N ILE A 19 -2.55 -24.94 2.86
CA ILE A 19 -2.06 -23.74 3.55
C ILE A 19 -1.25 -22.87 2.58
N SER A 20 -0.36 -23.47 1.79
CA SER A 20 0.40 -22.76 0.76
C SER A 20 -0.50 -22.05 -0.25
N TYR A 21 -1.53 -22.73 -0.78
CA TYR A 21 -2.48 -22.10 -1.71
C TYR A 21 -3.28 -20.96 -1.08
N LYS A 22 -3.72 -21.11 0.17
CA LYS A 22 -4.41 -20.04 0.91
C LYS A 22 -3.50 -18.83 1.13
N LEU A 23 -2.24 -19.07 1.51
CA LEU A 23 -1.24 -18.03 1.69
C LEU A 23 -0.95 -17.30 0.39
N LYS A 24 -0.79 -18.03 -0.72
CA LYS A 24 -0.61 -17.44 -2.05
C LYS A 24 -1.78 -16.52 -2.40
N LYS A 25 -3.02 -17.00 -2.28
CA LYS A 25 -4.21 -16.17 -2.55
C LYS A 25 -4.28 -14.92 -1.68
N PHE A 26 -3.87 -15.03 -0.41
CA PHE A 26 -3.82 -13.88 0.50
C PHE A 26 -2.77 -12.86 0.05
N VAL A 27 -1.56 -13.30 -0.27
CA VAL A 27 -0.49 -12.42 -0.76
C VAL A 27 -0.85 -11.79 -2.10
N ASP A 28 -1.45 -12.54 -3.02
CA ASP A 28 -1.91 -12.02 -4.31
C ASP A 28 -3.01 -10.95 -4.13
N PHE A 29 -3.93 -11.16 -3.18
CA PHE A 29 -4.97 -10.20 -2.85
C PHE A 29 -4.39 -8.91 -2.24
N VAL A 30 -3.54 -9.04 -1.23
CA VAL A 30 -2.89 -7.90 -0.57
C VAL A 30 -2.02 -7.15 -1.59
N GLY A 31 -1.22 -7.87 -2.38
CA GLY A 31 -0.35 -7.34 -3.43
C GLY A 31 -1.09 -6.54 -4.49
N SER A 32 -2.13 -7.13 -5.09
CA SER A 32 -2.95 -6.47 -6.10
C SER A 32 -3.63 -5.22 -5.56
N LYS A 33 -4.10 -5.24 -4.31
CA LYS A 33 -4.75 -4.09 -3.67
C LYS A 33 -3.75 -3.05 -3.17
N GLY A 34 -2.54 -3.45 -2.81
CA GLY A 34 -1.54 -2.56 -2.24
C GLY A 34 -0.97 -1.56 -3.25
N ALA A 35 -1.02 -1.85 -4.55
CA ALA A 35 -0.68 -0.87 -5.58
C ALA A 35 -1.53 0.43 -5.48
N TYR A 36 -2.77 0.33 -4.98
CA TYR A 36 -3.64 1.49 -4.80
C TYR A 36 -3.23 2.40 -3.63
N PHE A 37 -2.31 1.99 -2.74
CA PHE A 37 -1.77 2.87 -1.70
C PHE A 37 -0.98 4.07 -2.25
N ILE A 38 -0.66 4.09 -3.55
CA ILE A 38 -0.01 5.25 -4.16
C ILE A 38 -0.92 6.47 -4.16
N LEU A 39 -2.23 6.27 -4.26
CA LEU A 39 -3.22 7.34 -4.28
C LEU A 39 -3.28 8.10 -2.95
N PRO A 40 -3.47 7.44 -1.77
CA PRO A 40 -3.42 8.14 -0.49
C PRO A 40 -2.04 8.74 -0.21
N LEU A 41 -0.95 8.08 -0.62
CA LEU A 41 0.40 8.66 -0.49
C LEU A 41 0.49 10.01 -1.21
N ILE A 42 0.09 10.08 -2.49
CA ILE A 42 0.07 11.32 -3.26
C ILE A 42 -0.84 12.37 -2.62
N ALA A 43 -2.00 11.96 -2.08
CA ALA A 43 -2.88 12.90 -1.41
C ALA A 43 -2.22 13.56 -0.18
N PHE A 44 -1.52 12.78 0.66
CA PHE A 44 -0.80 13.30 1.81
C PHE A 44 0.35 14.23 1.42
N THR A 45 1.14 13.87 0.39
CA THR A 45 2.24 14.73 -0.08
C THR A 45 1.74 16.05 -0.67
N MET A 46 0.61 16.02 -1.38
CA MET A 46 0.01 17.23 -1.92
C MET A 46 -0.48 18.15 -0.80
N ILE A 47 -1.16 17.62 0.22
CA ILE A 47 -1.60 18.43 1.38
C ILE A 47 -0.39 19.07 2.08
N ASP A 48 0.70 18.33 2.26
CA ASP A 48 1.92 18.85 2.89
C ASP A 48 2.62 19.93 2.05
N VAL A 49 2.71 19.77 0.72
CA VAL A 49 3.25 20.81 -0.17
C VAL A 49 2.35 22.05 -0.20
N PHE A 50 1.03 21.88 -0.28
CA PHE A 50 0.07 22.99 -0.25
C PHE A 50 0.13 23.75 1.07
N GLY A 51 0.21 23.05 2.21
CA GLY A 51 0.39 23.66 3.53
C GLY A 51 1.61 24.57 3.58
N ARG A 52 2.76 24.10 3.10
CA ARG A 52 4.01 24.89 3.10
C ARG A 52 4.00 26.08 2.14
N LYS A 53 3.32 25.94 1.00
CA LYS A 53 3.29 26.97 -0.05
C LYS A 53 2.27 28.08 0.23
N LEU A 54 1.15 27.76 0.87
CA LEU A 54 0.08 28.74 1.17
C LEU A 54 0.39 29.58 2.42
N THR A 55 1.02 28.99 3.43
CA THR A 55 1.50 29.68 4.65
C THR A 55 2.43 30.87 4.35
N ASN A 56 3.16 30.86 3.23
CA ASN A 56 4.10 31.94 2.88
C ASN A 56 3.51 33.08 2.04
N THR A 57 2.24 33.06 1.65
CA THR A 57 1.73 34.01 0.63
C THR A 57 0.52 34.84 1.06
N ALA A 58 -0.41 34.33 1.89
CA ALA A 58 -1.54 35.13 2.40
C ALA A 58 -2.41 34.44 3.47
N PHE A 59 -2.39 33.11 3.56
CA PHE A 59 -3.32 32.33 4.38
C PHE A 59 -2.63 31.11 4.96
N ASP A 60 -2.59 31.00 6.29
CA ASP A 60 -2.00 29.86 7.01
C ASP A 60 -2.91 28.64 6.91
N PHE A 61 -2.94 28.02 5.72
CA PHE A 61 -3.70 26.82 5.43
C PHE A 61 -3.35 25.67 6.38
N GLN A 62 -2.09 25.60 6.80
CA GLN A 62 -1.61 24.62 7.76
C GLN A 62 -2.16 24.85 9.18
N LEU A 63 -2.23 26.10 9.63
CA LEU A 63 -2.83 26.45 10.93
C LEU A 63 -4.35 26.22 10.90
N PHE A 64 -5.01 26.60 9.80
CA PHE A 64 -6.42 26.34 9.57
C PHE A 64 -6.77 24.84 9.65
N LEU A 65 -5.97 23.97 9.01
CA LEU A 65 -6.17 22.52 9.06
C LEU A 65 -5.99 21.93 10.47
N VAL A 66 -4.99 22.42 11.21
CA VAL A 66 -4.73 21.99 12.59
C VAL A 66 -5.87 22.40 13.52
N GLU A 67 -6.39 23.62 13.37
CA GLU A 67 -7.44 24.18 14.21
C GLU A 67 -8.85 23.68 13.87
N ASN A 68 -9.15 23.40 12.59
CA ASN A 68 -10.51 23.06 12.15
C ASN A 68 -10.72 21.56 11.86
N VAL A 69 -9.66 20.81 11.53
CA VAL A 69 -9.81 19.40 11.15
C VAL A 69 -9.24 18.48 12.22
N SER A 70 -7.95 18.61 12.55
CA SER A 70 -7.32 17.81 13.60
C SER A 70 -5.87 18.22 13.85
N SER A 71 -5.37 18.06 15.09
CA SER A 71 -3.96 18.27 15.43
C SER A 71 -3.00 17.34 14.69
N TYR A 72 -3.50 16.25 14.08
CA TYR A 72 -2.69 15.35 13.24
C TYR A 72 -2.22 16.01 11.92
N PHE A 73 -2.78 17.15 11.53
CA PHE A 73 -2.39 17.87 10.30
C PHE A 73 -1.12 18.74 10.43
N GLN A 74 -0.33 18.53 11.47
CA GLN A 74 1.00 19.15 11.58
C GLN A 74 1.93 18.58 10.48
N SER A 75 2.74 19.45 9.86
CA SER A 75 3.64 19.06 8.77
C SER A 75 4.60 17.93 9.17
N THR A 76 5.10 17.90 10.40
CA THR A 76 5.97 16.83 10.89
C THR A 76 5.27 15.46 10.94
N MET A 77 4.01 15.42 11.37
CA MET A 77 3.21 14.19 11.42
C MET A 77 2.80 13.72 10.02
N LEU A 78 2.46 14.65 9.12
CA LEU A 78 2.20 14.32 7.71
C LEU A 78 3.45 13.74 7.03
N GLN A 79 4.62 14.28 7.35
CA GLN A 79 5.89 13.83 6.79
C GLN A 79 6.30 12.44 7.32
N GLU A 80 6.09 12.16 8.61
CA GLU A 80 6.27 10.81 9.17
C GLU A 80 5.28 9.81 8.55
N LEU A 81 4.02 10.21 8.35
CA LEU A 81 2.99 9.39 7.70
C LEU A 81 3.33 9.11 6.22
N GLU A 82 3.87 10.09 5.49
CA GLU A 82 4.37 9.93 4.13
C GLU A 82 5.47 8.86 4.10
N TRP A 83 6.45 8.96 4.99
CA TRP A 83 7.58 8.03 5.05
C TRP A 83 7.13 6.59 5.34
N HIS A 84 6.24 6.40 6.31
CA HIS A 84 5.69 5.08 6.62
C HIS A 84 4.84 4.52 5.47
N SER A 85 3.98 5.36 4.87
CA SER A 85 3.12 4.95 3.76
C SER A 85 3.95 4.57 2.52
N HIS A 86 5.02 5.31 2.24
CA HIS A 86 5.94 5.01 1.14
C HIS A 86 6.65 3.66 1.35
N THR A 87 7.14 3.40 2.57
CA THR A 87 7.81 2.15 2.92
C THR A 87 6.87 0.94 2.81
N VAL A 88 5.64 1.07 3.30
CA VAL A 88 4.60 0.03 3.16
C VAL A 88 4.30 -0.24 1.69
N LEU A 89 4.13 0.81 0.88
CA LEU A 89 3.88 0.66 -0.54
C LEU A 89 5.04 -0.06 -1.26
N PHE A 90 6.27 0.37 -1.00
CA PHE A 90 7.45 -0.17 -1.66
C PHE A 90 7.65 -1.65 -1.32
N SER A 91 7.58 -2.00 -0.05
CA SER A 91 7.68 -3.40 0.41
C SER A 91 6.59 -4.29 -0.17
N LEU A 92 5.36 -3.79 -0.26
CA LEU A 92 4.21 -4.54 -0.73
C LEU A 92 4.25 -4.76 -2.26
N VAL A 93 4.62 -3.73 -3.02
CA VAL A 93 4.81 -3.84 -4.49
C VAL A 93 5.97 -4.79 -4.83
N LEU A 94 7.11 -4.68 -4.13
CA LEU A 94 8.24 -5.60 -4.33
C LEU A 94 7.89 -7.05 -3.98
N GLY A 95 7.21 -7.26 -2.84
CA GLY A 95 6.74 -8.58 -2.45
C GLY A 95 5.80 -9.19 -3.48
N TYR A 96 4.86 -8.39 -4.01
CA TYR A 96 3.95 -8.84 -5.07
C TYR A 96 4.71 -9.18 -6.38
N GLY A 97 5.64 -8.33 -6.82
CA GLY A 97 6.48 -8.59 -8.00
C GLY A 97 7.26 -9.91 -7.89
N PHE A 98 7.83 -10.18 -6.71
CA PHE A 98 8.56 -11.42 -6.42
C PHE A 98 7.66 -12.66 -6.54
N THR A 99 6.44 -12.62 -5.99
CA THR A 99 5.49 -13.76 -6.09
C THR A 99 5.04 -14.08 -7.52
N HIS A 100 5.04 -13.08 -8.40
CA HIS A 100 4.65 -13.23 -9.81
C HIS A 100 5.84 -13.50 -10.74
N ASN A 101 7.04 -13.71 -10.18
CA ASN A 101 8.27 -13.94 -10.93
C ASN A 101 8.51 -12.83 -11.98
N ARG A 102 8.08 -11.60 -11.66
CA ARG A 102 8.28 -10.40 -12.48
C ARG A 102 9.63 -9.83 -12.06
N HIS A 103 10.69 -10.51 -12.49
CA HIS A 103 12.08 -10.08 -12.35
C HIS A 103 12.46 -9.05 -13.41
#